data_AF-A0A0B8QPD0-F1
#
_entry.id   AF-A0A0B8QPD0-F1
#
_cell.length_a   1.000
_cell.length_b   1.000
_cell.length_c   1.000
_cell.angle_alpha   90.00
_cell.angle_beta   90.00
_cell.angle_gamma   90.00
#
_symmetry.space_group_name_H-M   'P 1'
#
loop_
_entity.id
_entity.type
_entity.pdbx_description
1 polymer ?
#
loop_
_entity_poly.entity_id
_entity_poly.type
_entity_poly.pdbx_seq_one_letter_code
_entity_poly.pdbx_strand_id
1 'polypeptide(L)'
;MSWQNNLRSVSPYIAGEQPELTDMIKLNTNENPYPPTSVAQLFNERYKTKNLRLYPSTDAKSLRKKLAEYHHLEVEQVFIGNGSDEVLSLSFLTFF
;
A
#
# COMPACT_ATOMS: atom_id res chain seq x y z
N MET A 1 -2.49 -25.27 -21.63
CA MET A 1 -3.55 -24.24 -21.54
C MET A 1 -2.86 -22.89 -21.49
N SER A 2 -3.18 -21.98 -22.41
CA SER A 2 -2.49 -20.69 -22.47
C SER A 2 -3.06 -19.79 -21.36
N TRP A 3 -2.21 -19.12 -20.59
CA TRP A 3 -2.60 -18.21 -19.50
C TRP A 3 -3.59 -17.13 -19.96
N GLN A 4 -3.58 -16.79 -21.26
CA GLN A 4 -4.53 -15.87 -21.89
C GLN A 4 -5.98 -16.37 -21.81
N ASN A 5 -6.22 -17.68 -21.90
CA ASN A 5 -7.56 -18.24 -21.78
C ASN A 5 -8.08 -18.12 -20.35
N ASN A 6 -7.21 -18.35 -19.35
CA ASN A 6 -7.56 -18.18 -17.94
C ASN A 6 -7.84 -16.70 -17.62
N LEU A 7 -7.00 -15.78 -18.10
CA LEU A 7 -7.15 -14.34 -17.87
C LEU A 7 -8.47 -13.80 -18.42
N ARG A 8 -8.94 -14.33 -19.56
CA ARG A 8 -10.23 -13.97 -20.18
C ARG A 8 -11.45 -14.54 -19.45
N SER A 9 -11.27 -15.53 -18.60
CA SER A 9 -12.35 -16.13 -17.80
C SER A 9 -12.47 -15.60 -16.37
N VAL A 10 -11.52 -14.78 -15.92
CA VAL A 10 -11.56 -14.19 -14.58
C VAL A 10 -12.71 -13.19 -14.50
N SER A 11 -13.52 -13.31 -13.45
CA SER A 11 -14.49 -12.27 -13.13
C SER A 11 -13.74 -11.04 -12.62
N PRO A 12 -13.90 -9.86 -13.24
CA PRO A 12 -13.17 -8.66 -12.82
C PRO A 12 -13.59 -8.24 -11.41
N TYR A 13 -12.66 -7.61 -10.70
CA TYR A 13 -12.99 -6.95 -9.45
C TYR A 13 -13.99 -5.81 -9.72
N ILE A 14 -15.10 -5.82 -8.98
CA ILE A 14 -16.11 -4.76 -9.01
C ILE A 14 -16.02 -4.05 -7.65
N ALA A 15 -15.60 -2.78 -7.68
CA ALA A 15 -15.57 -1.96 -6.47
C ALA A 15 -16.99 -1.77 -5.91
N GLY A 16 -17.09 -1.65 -4.59
CA GLY A 16 -18.35 -1.30 -3.93
C GLY A 16 -18.83 0.09 -4.32
N GLU A 17 -20.14 0.33 -4.21
CA GLU A 17 -20.76 1.63 -4.51
C GLU A 17 -20.16 2.75 -3.65
N GLN A 18 -19.88 3.89 -4.27
CA GLN A 18 -19.39 5.12 -3.64
C GLN A 18 -20.34 6.28 -4.03
N PRO A 19 -21.33 6.64 -3.19
CA PRO A 19 -22.23 7.75 -3.48
C PRO A 19 -21.51 9.10 -3.52
N GLU A 20 -21.77 9.92 -4.54
CA GLU A 20 -21.26 11.29 -4.67
C GLU A 20 -22.13 12.30 -3.91
N LEU A 21 -22.36 12.04 -2.62
CA LEU A 21 -23.15 12.91 -1.75
C LEU A 21 -22.23 13.78 -0.89
N THR A 22 -22.49 15.09 -0.86
CA THR A 22 -21.87 16.00 0.10
C THR A 22 -22.40 15.70 1.50
N ASP A 23 -21.54 15.80 2.52
CA ASP A 23 -21.88 15.59 3.94
C ASP A 23 -22.43 14.19 4.32
N MET A 24 -22.02 13.16 3.58
CA MET A 24 -22.36 11.76 3.89
C MET A 24 -21.51 11.19 5.04
N ILE A 25 -22.13 10.39 5.92
CA ILE A 25 -21.40 9.50 6.84
C ILE A 25 -20.89 8.29 6.06
N LYS A 26 -19.60 8.28 5.71
CA LYS A 26 -18.95 7.22 4.93
C LYS A 26 -18.45 6.08 5.83
N LEU A 27 -18.96 4.85 5.61
CA LEU A 27 -18.61 3.65 6.40
C LEU A 27 -18.35 2.40 5.55
N ASN A 28 -18.16 2.55 4.24
CA ASN A 28 -18.14 1.42 3.27
C ASN A 28 -16.73 0.95 2.85
N THR A 29 -15.65 1.69 3.14
CA THR A 29 -14.27 1.33 2.72
C THR A 29 -13.31 1.09 3.89
N ASN A 30 -13.81 0.96 5.12
CA ASN A 30 -13.01 0.70 6.34
C ASN A 30 -11.90 1.74 6.60
N GLU A 31 -12.07 2.96 6.12
CA GLU A 31 -11.15 4.07 6.42
C GLU A 31 -11.22 4.46 7.90
N ASN A 32 -10.10 4.94 8.44
CA ASN A 32 -10.05 5.42 9.82
C ASN A 32 -10.87 6.73 9.94
N PRO A 33 -11.83 6.85 10.88
CA PRO A 33 -12.62 8.08 11.03
C PRO A 33 -11.83 9.23 11.63
N TYR A 34 -10.66 8.96 12.24
CA TYR A 34 -9.80 9.99 12.82
C TYR A 34 -8.80 10.51 11.78
N PRO A 35 -8.44 11.81 11.83
CA PRO A 35 -7.36 12.35 11.02
C PRO A 35 -6.05 11.58 11.21
N PRO A 36 -5.17 11.57 10.20
CA PRO A 36 -3.87 10.94 10.37
C PRO A 36 -3.08 11.66 11.49
N THR A 37 -2.18 10.93 12.13
CA THR A 37 -1.38 11.47 13.24
C THR A 37 -0.50 12.64 12.78
N SER A 38 0.06 13.40 13.73
CA SER A 38 1.01 14.48 13.44
C SER A 38 2.21 14.04 12.61
N VAL A 39 2.52 12.74 12.56
CA VAL A 39 3.55 12.17 11.68
C VAL A 39 3.22 12.35 10.20
N ALA A 40 1.94 12.32 9.81
CA ALA A 40 1.53 12.65 8.46
C ALA A 40 1.65 14.15 8.17
N GLN A 41 1.46 15.00 9.18
CA GLN A 41 1.71 16.44 9.05
C GLN A 41 3.21 16.76 8.86
N LEU A 42 4.10 15.98 9.50
CA LEU A 42 5.55 16.05 9.26
C LEU A 42 5.92 15.71 7.81
N PHE A 43 5.08 14.98 7.08
CA PHE A 43 5.27 14.78 5.65
C PHE A 43 5.25 16.15 4.94
N ASN A 44 4.21 16.97 5.13
CA ASN A 44 4.14 18.29 4.49
C ASN A 44 5.31 19.22 4.87
N GLU A 45 5.82 19.13 6.10
CA GLU A 45 6.95 19.97 6.56
C GLU A 45 8.32 19.49 6.06
N ARG A 46 8.53 18.17 6.01
CA ARG A 46 9.83 17.57 5.62
C ARG A 46 9.92 17.26 4.12
N TYR A 47 8.79 17.17 3.44
CA TYR A 47 8.70 16.84 2.03
C TYR A 47 8.99 18.07 1.16
N LYS A 48 10.28 18.28 0.88
CA LYS A 48 10.72 19.31 -0.04
C LYS A 48 10.39 18.82 -1.45
N THR A 49 9.37 19.39 -2.08
CA THR A 49 8.93 19.09 -3.46
C THR A 49 10.09 19.03 -4.46
N LYS A 50 11.13 19.86 -4.28
CA LYS A 50 12.35 19.81 -5.09
C LYS A 50 13.00 18.42 -5.15
N ASN A 51 12.88 17.59 -4.11
CA ASN A 51 13.48 16.26 -4.04
C ASN A 51 12.71 15.22 -4.86
N LEU A 52 11.51 15.52 -5.35
CA LEU A 52 10.70 14.61 -6.18
C LEU A 52 11.33 14.27 -7.53
N ARG A 53 12.34 15.04 -7.95
CA ARG A 53 13.15 14.73 -9.14
C ARG A 53 14.09 13.54 -8.93
N LEU A 54 14.24 13.06 -7.70
CA LEU A 54 15.13 11.95 -7.35
C LEU A 54 14.28 10.70 -7.13
N TYR A 55 14.81 9.55 -7.53
CA TYR A 55 14.24 8.27 -7.13
C TYR A 55 14.27 8.11 -5.60
N PRO A 56 13.26 7.46 -4.99
CA PRO A 56 13.29 7.12 -3.58
C PRO A 56 14.35 6.03 -3.28
N SER A 57 14.53 5.72 -1.99
CA SER A 57 15.32 4.55 -1.57
C SER A 57 14.74 3.29 -2.22
N THR A 58 15.56 2.53 -2.94
CA THR A 58 15.11 1.37 -3.72
C THR A 58 14.54 0.23 -2.88
N ASP A 59 14.97 0.10 -1.62
CA ASP A 59 14.56 -0.96 -0.70
C ASP A 59 13.82 -0.45 0.55
N ALA A 60 13.53 0.85 0.61
CA ALA A 60 12.95 1.50 1.79
C ALA A 60 13.65 1.13 3.13
N LYS A 61 14.98 0.99 3.13
CA LYS A 61 15.80 0.49 4.26
C LYS A 61 15.43 1.04 5.63
N SER A 62 15.19 2.36 5.72
CA SER A 62 14.85 3.03 6.98
C SER A 62 13.53 2.49 7.57
N LEU A 63 12.51 2.32 6.73
CA LEU A 63 11.21 1.80 7.13
C LEU A 63 11.32 0.31 7.50
N ARG A 64 12.02 -0.50 6.69
CA ARG A 64 12.26 -1.92 6.97
C ARG A 64 12.87 -2.13 8.35
N LYS A 65 13.93 -1.38 8.68
CA LYS A 65 14.57 -1.46 10.01
C LYS A 65 13.62 -1.14 11.14
N LYS A 66 12.80 -0.10 11.00
CA LYS A 66 11.85 0.32 12.03
C LYS A 66 10.72 -0.68 12.23
N LEU A 67 10.21 -1.28 11.14
CA LEU A 67 9.20 -2.33 11.22
C LEU A 67 9.77 -3.62 11.83
N ALA A 68 10.99 -4.01 11.44
CA ALA A 68 11.68 -5.18 12.01
C ALA A 68 11.88 -5.03 13.53
N GLU A 69 12.35 -3.85 13.97
CA GLU A 69 12.46 -3.51 15.41
C GLU A 69 11.11 -3.59 16.13
N TYR A 70 10.07 -2.98 15.56
CA TYR A 70 8.72 -2.94 16.15
C TYR A 70 8.09 -4.34 16.27
N HIS A 71 8.33 -5.23 15.31
CA HIS A 71 7.78 -6.58 15.28
C HIS A 71 8.72 -7.66 15.86
N HIS A 72 9.89 -7.27 16.37
CA HIS A 72 10.92 -8.20 16.88
C HIS A 72 11.39 -9.23 15.84
N LEU A 73 11.69 -8.76 14.63
CA LEU A 73 12.18 -9.56 13.50
C LEU A 73 13.57 -9.10 13.04
N GLU A 74 14.24 -9.94 12.26
CA GLU A 74 15.42 -9.53 11.49
C GLU A 74 15.02 -8.69 10.27
N VAL A 75 15.89 -7.78 9.84
CA VAL A 75 15.60 -6.86 8.71
C VAL A 75 15.36 -7.64 7.41
N GLU A 76 16.04 -8.77 7.26
CA GLU A 76 15.96 -9.70 6.13
C GLU A 76 14.60 -10.41 6.05
N GLN A 77 13.83 -10.44 7.15
CA GLN A 77 12.47 -11.01 7.21
C GLN A 77 11.38 -9.99 6.82
N VAL A 78 11.75 -8.75 6.53
CA VAL A 78 10.82 -7.67 6.19
C VAL A 78 11.13 -7.15 4.79
N PHE A 79 10.12 -7.09 3.92
CA PHE A 79 10.14 -6.32 2.67
C PHE A 79 8.93 -5.40 2.60
N ILE A 80 9.01 -4.36 1.76
CA ILE A 80 7.97 -3.34 1.64
C ILE A 80 7.27 -3.48 0.29
N GLY A 81 5.94 -3.45 0.29
CA GLY A 81 5.11 -3.30 -0.91
C GLY A 81 4.36 -1.97 -0.90
N ASN A 82 3.94 -1.52 -2.08
CA ASN A 82 3.08 -0.36 -2.31
C ASN A 82 1.61 -0.73 -2.05
N GLY A 83 1.29 -0.97 -0.79
CA GLY A 83 0.04 -1.58 -0.37
C GLY A 83 0.13 -3.11 -0.31
N SER A 84 -0.70 -3.73 0.53
CA SER A 84 -0.67 -5.17 0.75
C SER A 84 -1.07 -5.99 -0.48
N ASP A 85 -1.83 -5.42 -1.40
CA ASP A 85 -2.23 -6.09 -2.64
C ASP A 85 -1.04 -6.44 -3.54
N GLU A 86 0.01 -5.60 -3.53
CA GLU A 86 1.26 -5.93 -4.23
C GLU A 86 1.98 -7.10 -3.57
N VAL A 87 2.02 -7.13 -2.23
CA VAL A 87 2.62 -8.24 -1.45
C VAL A 87 1.88 -9.55 -1.74
N LEU A 88 0.54 -9.52 -1.80
CA LEU A 88 -0.27 -10.67 -2.19
C LEU A 88 0.04 -11.09 -3.63
N SER A 89 0.08 -10.15 -4.56
CA SER A 89 0.36 -10.43 -5.98
C SER A 89 1.72 -11.08 -6.20
N LEU A 90 2.78 -10.55 -5.57
CA LEU A 90 4.13 -11.11 -5.62
C LEU A 90 4.20 -12.51 -5.01
N SER A 91 3.50 -12.71 -3.89
CA SER A 91 3.40 -14.02 -3.25
C SER A 91 2.73 -15.04 -4.18
N PHE A 92 1.65 -14.63 -4.86
CA PHE A 92 0.98 -15.49 -5.84
C PHE A 92 1.89 -15.86 -7.02
N LEU A 93 2.54 -14.87 -7.64
CA LEU A 93 3.47 -15.08 -8.76
C LEU A 93 4.70 -15.94 -8.40
N THR A 94 5.10 -15.95 -7.13
CA THR A 94 6.29 -16.68 -6.67
C THR A 94 6.00 -18.15 -6.40
N PHE A 95 4.82 -18.47 -5.87
CA PHE A 95 4.52 -19.80 -5.33
C PHE A 95 3.48 -20.60 -6.14
N PHE A 96 2.71 -19.97 -7.04
CA PHE A 96 1.66 -20.62 -7.82
C PHE A 96 1.83 -20.33 -9.32
#